data_AF-A0AAT9GMY7-F1
#
_entry.id   AF-A0AAT9GMY7-F1
#
_cell.length_a   1.000
_cell.length_b   1.000
_cell.length_c   1.000
_cell.angle_alpha   90.00
_cell.angle_beta   90.00
_cell.angle_gamma   90.00
#
_symmetry.space_group_name_H-M   'P 1'
#
loop_
_entity.id
_entity.type
_entity.pdbx_description
1 polymer ?
#
loop_
_entity_poly.entity_id
_entity_poly.type
_entity_poly.pdbx_seq_one_letter_code
_entity_poly.pdbx_strand_id
1 'polypeptide(L)'
;MVKVKISIYIDKDVWERFKKYASSKGTSASRLLEEILSEALNDDIILSEFEPTEDNEINFQPIKSIKLVSDLVKEMRYEREKSLLP
;
A
#
# COMPACT_ATOMS: atom_id res chain seq x y z
N MET A 1 19.08 -20.36 2.80
CA MET A 1 17.85 -19.57 3.09
C MET A 1 16.93 -20.40 3.97
N VAL A 2 16.33 -19.78 4.99
CA VAL A 2 15.37 -20.44 5.88
C VAL A 2 13.98 -20.39 5.23
N LYS A 3 13.24 -21.50 5.23
CA LYS A 3 11.87 -21.57 4.69
C LYS A 3 10.87 -21.51 5.84
N VAL A 4 9.81 -20.72 5.67
CA VAL A 4 8.67 -20.65 6.60
C VAL A 4 7.48 -21.37 5.99
N LYS A 5 6.81 -22.22 6.77
CA LYS A 5 5.57 -22.87 6.35
C LYS A 5 4.39 -21.97 6.70
N ILE A 6 3.54 -21.70 5.72
CA ILE A 6 2.36 -20.84 5.85
C ILE A 6 1.15 -21.59 5.29
N SER A 7 -0.01 -21.40 5.89
CA SER A 7 -1.29 -21.90 5.38
C SER A 7 -2.09 -20.71 4.84
N ILE A 8 -2.51 -20.80 3.58
CA ILE A 8 -3.30 -19.77 2.90
C ILE A 8 -4.59 -20.38 2.35
N TYR A 9 -5.67 -19.61 2.33
CA TYR A 9 -6.93 -20.02 1.71
C TYR A 9 -6.98 -19.53 0.27
N ILE A 10 -7.25 -20.44 -0.67
CA ILE A 10 -7.36 -20.16 -2.10
C ILE A 10 -8.59 -20.92 -2.61
N ASP A 11 -9.29 -20.35 -3.58
CA ASP A 11 -10.32 -21.07 -4.32
C ASP A 11 -9.80 -22.42 -4.85
N LYS A 12 -10.63 -23.46 -4.74
CA LYS A 12 -10.25 -24.83 -5.04
C LYS A 12 -9.86 -25.00 -6.51
N ASP A 13 -10.64 -24.43 -7.42
CA ASP A 13 -10.42 -24.62 -8.86
C ASP A 13 -9.21 -23.83 -9.34
N VAL A 14 -8.99 -22.64 -8.78
CA VAL A 14 -7.76 -21.86 -8.99
C VAL A 14 -6.54 -22.65 -8.53
N TRP A 15 -6.57 -23.23 -7.33
CA TRP A 15 -5.45 -23.99 -6.80
C TRP A 15 -5.13 -25.25 -7.62
N GLU A 16 -6.15 -25.98 -8.06
CA GLU A 16 -5.94 -27.17 -8.92
C GLU A 16 -5.33 -26.80 -10.28
N ARG A 17 -5.81 -25.71 -10.90
CA ARG A 17 -5.23 -25.21 -12.17
C ARG A 17 -3.78 -24.78 -11.98
N PHE A 18 -3.48 -24.08 -10.88
CA PHE A 18 -2.12 -23.66 -10.55
C PHE A 18 -1.15 -24.84 -10.37
N LYS A 19 -1.57 -25.88 -9.63
CA LYS A 19 -0.75 -27.10 -9.46
C LYS A 19 -0.45 -27.80 -10.79
N LYS A 20 -1.47 -27.94 -11.65
CA LYS A 20 -1.28 -28.53 -12.99
C LYS A 20 -0.29 -27.72 -13.81
N TYR A 21 -0.41 -26.40 -13.78
CA TYR A 21 0.52 -25.50 -14.45
C TYR A 21 1.95 -25.63 -13.91
N ALA A 22 2.15 -25.63 -12.59
CA ALA A 22 3.46 -25.86 -11.98
C ALA A 22 4.08 -27.19 -12.41
N SER A 23 3.27 -28.27 -12.39
CA SER A 23 3.70 -29.59 -12.87
C SER A 23 4.08 -29.59 -14.35
N SER A 24 3.34 -28.88 -15.21
CA SER A 24 3.65 -28.77 -16.64
C SER A 24 4.97 -28.04 -16.89
N LYS A 25 5.38 -27.17 -15.97
CA LYS A 25 6.68 -26.48 -15.97
C LYS A 25 7.80 -27.28 -15.30
N GLY A 26 7.54 -28.49 -14.81
CA GLY A 26 8.52 -29.29 -14.08
C GLY A 26 8.95 -28.69 -12.75
N THR A 27 8.12 -27.82 -12.14
CA THR A 27 8.40 -27.20 -10.83
C THR A 27 7.31 -27.55 -9.81
N SER A 28 7.59 -27.24 -8.53
CA SER A 28 6.60 -27.41 -7.46
C SER A 28 5.72 -26.18 -7.34
N ALA A 29 4.48 -26.36 -6.87
CA ALA A 29 3.57 -25.25 -6.59
C ALA A 29 4.18 -24.23 -5.61
N SER A 30 4.91 -24.69 -4.59
CA SER A 30 5.56 -23.79 -3.62
C SER A 30 6.66 -22.95 -4.27
N ARG A 31 7.47 -23.54 -5.15
CA ARG A 31 8.56 -22.82 -5.83
C ARG A 31 8.02 -21.84 -6.86
N LEU A 32 7.00 -22.23 -7.62
CA LEU A 32 6.35 -21.32 -8.55
C LEU A 32 5.66 -20.15 -7.82
N LEU A 33 5.02 -20.41 -6.68
CA LEU A 33 4.41 -19.36 -5.88
C LEU A 33 5.48 -18.40 -5.33
N GLU A 34 6.62 -18.91 -4.88
CA GLU A 34 7.76 -18.10 -4.44
C GLU A 34 8.33 -17.25 -5.58
N GLU A 35 8.43 -17.78 -6.79
CA GLU A 35 8.89 -17.02 -7.97
C GLU A 35 7.93 -15.88 -8.31
N ILE A 36 6.62 -16.15 -8.34
CA ILE A 36 5.58 -15.14 -8.59
C ILE A 36 5.60 -14.05 -7.51
N LEU A 37 5.70 -14.46 -6.23
CA LEU A 37 5.77 -13.51 -5.12
C LEU A 37 7.06 -12.68 -5.19
N SER A 38 8.19 -13.29 -5.55
CA SER A 38 9.46 -12.56 -5.69
C SER A 38 9.41 -11.56 -6.85
N GLU A 39 8.78 -11.92 -7.97
CA GLU A 39 8.58 -11.02 -9.11
C GLU A 39 7.67 -9.84 -8.73
N ALA A 40 6.53 -10.12 -8.10
CA ALA A 40 5.61 -9.09 -7.62
C ALA A 40 6.26 -8.16 -6.57
N LEU A 41 7.03 -8.72 -5.64
CA LEU A 41 7.71 -7.94 -4.60
C LEU A 41 8.99 -7.24 -5.11
N ASN A 42 9.58 -7.68 -6.22
CA ASN A 42 10.68 -6.95 -6.85
C ASN A 42 10.17 -5.65 -7.48
N ASP A 43 8.95 -5.64 -8.00
CA ASP A 43 8.27 -4.41 -8.39
C ASP A 43 7.99 -3.52 -7.15
N ASP A 44 7.84 -4.10 -5.95
CA ASP A 44 7.63 -3.38 -4.69
C ASP A 44 8.88 -2.71 -4.10
N ILE A 45 10.08 -2.85 -4.69
CA ILE A 45 11.16 -1.88 -4.43
C ILE A 45 10.65 -0.46 -4.77
N ILE A 46 9.72 -0.33 -5.72
CA ILE A 46 9.06 0.93 -6.07
C ILE A 46 8.00 1.32 -5.01
N LEU A 47 7.38 0.38 -4.30
CA LEU A 47 6.45 0.69 -3.21
C LEU A 47 7.15 1.07 -1.89
N SER A 48 8.43 0.70 -1.71
CA SER A 48 9.25 1.16 -0.59
C SER A 48 9.50 2.69 -0.59
N GLU A 49 9.29 3.36 -1.72
CA GLU A 49 9.27 4.83 -1.84
C GLU A 49 8.03 5.46 -1.17
N PHE A 50 7.04 4.65 -0.81
CA PHE A 50 5.77 5.07 -0.21
C PHE A 50 5.57 4.57 1.23
N GLU A 51 6.50 3.80 1.80
CA GLU A 51 6.48 3.54 3.25
C GLU A 51 6.89 4.82 3.99
N PRO A 52 6.04 5.36 4.88
CA PRO A 52 6.47 6.45 5.75
C PRO A 52 7.48 5.88 6.74
N THR A 53 8.78 5.96 6.41
CA THR A 53 9.85 5.83 7.39
C THR A 53 9.61 6.83 8.53
N GLU A 54 9.99 6.48 9.76
CA GLU A 54 9.77 7.31 10.97
C GLU A 54 10.39 8.72 10.88
N ASP A 55 11.19 9.00 9.85
CA ASP A 55 11.78 10.31 9.51
C ASP A 55 10.92 11.17 8.55
N ASN A 56 9.71 10.73 8.18
CA ASN A 56 8.77 11.57 7.43
C ASN A 56 8.06 12.59 8.35
N GLU A 57 8.83 13.37 9.10
CA GLU A 57 8.34 14.65 9.59
C GLU A 57 8.09 15.52 8.36
N ILE A 58 6.81 15.72 8.02
CA ILE A 58 6.40 16.68 7.01
C ILE A 58 6.73 18.07 7.58
N ASN A 59 7.97 18.49 7.35
CA ASN A 59 8.48 19.79 7.74
C ASN A 59 7.95 20.82 6.76
N PHE A 60 6.72 21.29 7.00
CA PHE A 60 6.21 22.45 6.30
C PHE A 60 7.01 23.67 6.76
N GLN A 61 7.76 24.28 5.84
CA GLN A 61 8.31 25.60 6.08
C GLN A 61 7.14 26.59 6.18
N PRO A 62 6.91 27.24 7.34
CA PRO A 62 5.82 28.17 7.49
C PRO A 62 6.05 29.35 6.55
N ILE A 63 5.16 29.52 5.58
CA ILE A 63 5.13 30.71 4.73
C ILE A 63 4.61 31.90 5.54
N LYS A 64 5.18 33.09 5.32
CA LYS A 64 4.60 34.32 5.88
C LYS A 64 3.20 34.51 5.33
N SER A 65 2.22 34.62 6.22
CA SER A 65 0.86 34.86 5.81
C SER A 65 0.72 36.27 5.21
N ILE A 66 0.04 36.36 4.06
CA ILE A 66 -0.25 37.65 3.41
C ILE A 66 -1.34 38.42 4.20
N LYS A 67 -2.15 37.69 4.97
CA LYS A 67 -3.25 38.20 5.81
C LYS A 67 -3.12 37.66 7.24
N LEU A 68 -3.91 38.20 8.17
CA LEU A 68 -3.96 37.69 9.53
C LEU A 68 -4.51 36.25 9.52
N VAL A 69 -3.83 35.35 10.23
CA VAL A 69 -4.25 33.95 10.38
C VAL A 69 -5.66 33.84 10.95
N SER A 70 -6.09 34.82 11.76
CA SER A 70 -7.45 34.90 12.31
C SER A 70 -8.54 34.98 11.24
N ASP A 71 -8.26 35.60 10.09
CA ASP A 71 -9.25 35.77 9.04
C ASP A 71 -9.43 34.45 8.27
N LEU A 72 -8.33 33.75 8.00
CA LEU A 72 -8.34 32.41 7.41
C LEU A 72 -9.08 31.41 8.31
N VAL A 73 -8.80 31.41 9.62
CA VAL A 73 -9.46 30.51 10.58
C VAL A 73 -10.97 30.80 10.67
N LYS A 74 -11.37 32.08 10.57
CA LYS A 74 -12.79 32.45 10.49
C LYS A 74 -13.43 31.91 9.22
N GLU A 75 -12.83 32.13 8.05
CA GLU A 75 -13.35 31.61 6.77
C GLU A 75 -13.53 30.09 6.83
N MET A 76 -12.52 29.35 7.27
CA MET A 76 -12.60 27.88 7.41
C MET A 76 -13.69 27.43 8.38
N ARG A 77 -13.95 28.18 9.48
CA ARG A 77 -15.03 27.89 10.42
C ARG A 77 -16.41 28.18 9.80
N TYR A 78 -16.56 29.31 9.13
CA TYR A 78 -17.83 29.71 8.51
C TYR A 78 -18.20 28.81 7.33
N GLU A 79 -17.25 28.37 6.52
CA GLU A 79 -17.52 27.40 5.46
C GLU A 79 -17.95 26.03 6.01
N ARG A 80 -17.32 25.59 7.10
CA ARG A 80 -17.75 24.36 7.80
C ARG A 80 -19.16 24.49 8.37
N GLU A 81 -19.50 25.61 8.98
CA GLU A 81 -20.85 25.86 9.50
C GLU A 81 -21.90 25.90 8.37
N LYS A 82 -21.58 26.52 7.22
CA LYS A 82 -22.45 26.50 6.03
C LYS A 82 -22.63 25.11 5.43
N SER A 83 -21.60 24.27 5.48
CA SER A 83 -21.67 22.89 4.98
C SER A 83 -22.48 21.95 5.89
N LEU A 84 -22.73 22.33 7.14
CA LEU A 84 -23.39 21.50 8.15
C LEU A 84 -24.85 21.91 8.43
N LEU A 85 -25.34 22.97 7.77
CA LEU A 85 -26.74 23.38 7.81
C LEU A 85 -27.39 23.07 6.45
N PRO A 86 -28.54 22.33 6.42
CA PRO A 86 -29.25 22.02 5.18
C PRO A 86 -29.91 23.23 4.53
#